data_AF-A0A2V6LZ81-F1
#
_entry.id   AF-A0A2V6LZ81-F1
#
_cell.length_a   1.000
_cell.length_b   1.000
_cell.length_c   1.000
_cell.angle_alpha   90.00
_cell.angle_beta   90.00
_cell.angle_gamma   90.00
#
_symmetry.space_group_name_H-M   'P 1'
#
loop_
_entity.id
_entity.type
_entity.pdbx_description
1 polymer ?
#
loop_
_entity_poly.entity_id
_entity_poly.type
_entity_poly.pdbx_seq_one_letter_code
_entity_poly.pdbx_strand_id
1 'polypeptide(L)' 'MLEKHGGRIGDGVSETVASDIRVRDAGDVDLAAITRIYNAAIARRNATAQQEPVTIDHCGAWLRSGFPLWVAEIEGHVAG' A
#
# COMPACT_ATOMS: atom_id res chain seq x y z
N MET A 1 -18.82 -21.00 -52.44
CA MET A 1 -18.17 -22.03 -51.61
C MET A 1 -17.64 -21.31 -50.39
N LEU A 2 -18.34 -21.43 -49.25
CA LEU A 2 -18.14 -20.70 -48.00
C LEU A 2 -17.33 -21.57 -47.04
N GLU A 3 -16.12 -21.17 -46.63
CA GLU A 3 -15.32 -21.78 -45.56
C GLU A 3 -14.24 -20.78 -45.12
N LYS A 4 -13.91 -20.46 -43.85
CA LYS A 4 -14.46 -20.73 -42.52
C LYS A 4 -14.12 -19.52 -41.63
N HIS A 5 -15.03 -19.14 -40.74
CA HIS A 5 -14.77 -18.18 -39.66
C HIS A 5 -13.95 -18.87 -38.56
N GLY A 6 -12.64 -18.72 -38.61
CA GLY A 6 -11.73 -19.09 -37.52
C GLY A 6 -11.61 -17.93 -36.53
N GLY A 7 -12.53 -17.87 -35.55
CA GLY A 7 -12.43 -16.94 -34.44
C GLY A 7 -11.16 -17.20 -33.64
N ARG A 8 -10.19 -16.28 -33.74
CA ARG A 8 -9.11 -16.19 -32.75
C ARG A 8 -9.74 -15.61 -31.49
N ILE A 9 -10.14 -16.49 -30.59
CA ILE A 9 -10.27 -16.13 -29.17
C ILE A 9 -8.91 -15.54 -28.76
N GLY A 10 -8.88 -14.24 -28.50
CA GLY A 10 -7.71 -13.61 -27.93
C GLY A 10 -7.49 -14.22 -26.55
N ASP A 11 -6.29 -14.75 -26.32
CA ASP A 11 -5.85 -15.24 -25.03
C ASP A 11 -5.89 -14.08 -24.03
N GLY A 12 -7.04 -13.93 -23.37
CA GLY A 12 -7.25 -13.01 -22.28
C GLY A 12 -6.51 -13.52 -21.04
N VAL A 13 -5.19 -13.36 -21.02
CA VAL A 13 -4.47 -13.27 -19.76
C VAL A 13 -4.45 -11.79 -19.43
N SER A 14 -5.34 -11.36 -18.52
CA SER A 14 -5.11 -10.11 -17.80
C SER A 14 -3.87 -10.36 -16.95
N GLU A 15 -2.70 -10.05 -17.51
CA GLU A 15 -1.45 -10.03 -16.80
C GLU A 15 -1.58 -8.89 -15.79
N THR A 16 -2.02 -9.23 -14.57
CA THR A 16 -1.83 -8.32 -13.43
C THR A 16 -0.33 -8.24 -13.27
N VAL A 17 0.28 -7.18 -13.81
CA VAL A 17 1.67 -6.88 -13.52
C VAL A 17 1.75 -6.73 -12.01
N ALA A 18 2.45 -7.64 -11.35
CA ALA A 18 2.78 -7.47 -9.96
C ALA A 18 3.69 -6.24 -9.91
N SER A 19 3.17 -5.10 -9.46
CA SER A 19 4.02 -3.94 -9.20
C SER A 19 5.11 -4.39 -8.22
N ASP A 20 6.38 -4.05 -8.51
CA ASP A 20 7.50 -4.43 -7.67
C ASP A 20 7.29 -3.90 -6.25
N ILE A 21 7.05 -4.83 -5.30
CA ILE A 21 6.90 -4.51 -3.88
C ILE A 21 8.27 -4.63 -3.22
N ARG A 22 8.74 -3.54 -2.63
CA ARG A 22 9.96 -3.50 -1.82
C ARG A 22 9.61 -3.28 -0.35
N VAL A 23 9.97 -4.24 0.51
CA VAL A 23 9.86 -4.07 1.97
C VAL A 23 11.19 -3.57 2.52
N ARG A 24 11.17 -2.52 3.34
CA ARG A 24 12.37 -1.92 3.95
C ARG A 24 12.06 -1.28 5.30
N ASP A 25 13.09 -0.96 6.07
CA ASP A 25 12.96 -0.13 7.27
C ASP A 25 12.35 1.24 6.92
N ALA A 26 11.43 1.67 7.79
CA ALA A 26 10.83 2.98 7.75
C ALA A 26 11.81 4.03 8.27
N GLY A 27 11.86 5.19 7.61
CA GLY A 27 12.61 6.36 8.07
C GLY A 27 11.72 7.59 8.22
N ASP A 28 12.31 8.71 8.65
CA ASP A 28 11.58 9.97 8.86
C ASP A 28 10.82 10.45 7.59
N VAL A 29 11.38 10.14 6.40
CA VAL A 29 10.78 10.47 5.11
C VAL A 29 9.43 9.78 4.86
N ASP A 30 9.17 8.65 5.53
CA ASP A 30 7.95 7.86 5.37
C ASP A 30 6.83 8.31 6.30
N LEU A 31 7.13 9.11 7.34
CA LEU A 31 6.18 9.45 8.40
C LEU A 31 4.90 10.10 7.89
N ALA A 32 4.99 10.96 6.88
CA ALA A 32 3.82 11.58 6.27
C ALA A 32 2.90 10.54 5.61
N ALA A 33 3.46 9.54 4.92
CA ALA A 33 2.70 8.49 4.26
C ALA A 33 2.09 7.51 5.27
N ILE A 34 2.88 7.09 6.27
CA ILE A 34 2.41 6.23 7.38
C ILE A 34 1.24 6.90 8.11
N THR A 35 1.39 8.18 8.47
CA THR A 35 0.34 8.96 9.16
C THR A 35 -0.94 9.01 8.33
N ARG A 36 -0.83 9.22 7.01
CA ARG A 36 -1.98 9.23 6.09
C ARG A 36 -2.69 7.88 6.05
N ILE A 37 -1.95 6.77 5.92
CA ILE A 37 -2.52 5.42 5.87
C ILE A 37 -3.19 5.08 7.21
N TYR A 38 -2.52 5.36 8.32
CA TYR A 38 -3.06 5.10 9.66
C TYR A 38 -4.33 5.91 9.94
N ASN A 39 -4.35 7.21 9.59
CA ASN A 39 -5.54 8.05 9.73
C ASN A 39 -6.70 7.59 8.83
N ALA A 40 -6.40 7.07 7.63
CA ALA A 40 -7.43 6.45 6.79
C ALA A 40 -8.04 5.20 7.45
N ALA A 41 -7.24 4.41 8.18
CA ALA A 41 -7.72 3.28 8.96
C ALA A 41 -8.55 3.71 10.19
N ILE A 42 -8.11 4.75 10.91
CA ILE A 42 -8.86 5.37 12.01
C ILE A 42 -10.24 5.83 11.55
N ALA A 43 -10.32 6.53 10.41
CA ALA A 43 -11.58 7.02 9.86
C ALA A 43 -12.57 5.89 9.53
N ARG A 44 -12.07 4.69 9.16
CA ARG A 44 -12.90 3.50 8.90
C ARG A 44 -13.35 2.77 10.17
N ARG A 45 -12.70 3.02 11.32
CA ARG A 45 -13.09 2.53 12.65
C ARG A 45 -13.23 1.00 12.77
N ASN A 46 -12.49 0.23 11.98
CA ASN A 46 -12.55 -1.24 11.97
C ASN A 46 -11.20 -1.92 12.24
N ALA A 47 -10.09 -1.19 12.14
CA ALA A 47 -8.73 -1.72 12.30
C ALA A 47 -8.01 -1.17 13.54
N THR A 48 -8.50 -0.07 14.12
CA THR A 48 -7.86 0.63 15.25
C THR A 48 -8.91 1.02 16.28
N ALA A 49 -8.57 0.98 17.57
CA ALA A 49 -9.43 1.53 18.63
C ALA A 49 -9.33 3.07 18.76
N GLN A 50 -8.38 3.69 18.07
CA GLN A 50 -8.21 5.14 18.05
C GLN A 50 -9.44 5.80 17.39
N GLN A 51 -9.91 6.91 17.97
CA GLN A 51 -11.16 7.55 17.54
C GLN A 51 -10.95 8.82 16.70
N GLU A 52 -9.82 9.50 16.88
CA GLU A 52 -9.48 10.78 16.27
C GLU A 52 -8.19 10.66 15.46
N PRO A 53 -8.04 11.39 14.33
CA PRO A 53 -6.80 11.39 13.56
C PRO A 53 -5.59 11.81 14.40
N VAL A 54 -4.44 11.24 14.08
CA VAL A 54 -3.16 11.53 14.72
C VAL A 54 -2.27 12.41 13.83
N THR A 55 -1.25 13.01 14.44
CA THR A 55 -0.27 13.85 13.76
C THR A 55 0.96 13.06 13.33
N ILE A 56 1.81 13.68 12.50
CA ILE A 56 3.10 13.12 12.10
C ILE A 56 3.98 12.83 13.34
N ASP A 57 3.96 13.71 14.35
CA ASP A 57 4.74 13.52 15.59
C ASP A 57 4.33 12.28 16.38
N HIS A 58 3.03 11.92 16.34
CA HIS A 58 2.51 10.71 16.95
C HIS A 58 3.15 9.47 16.31
N CYS A 59 3.14 9.38 14.97
CA CYS A 59 3.80 8.29 14.25
C CYS A 59 5.32 8.34 14.40
N GLY A 60 5.92 9.53 14.50
CA GLY A 60 7.35 9.71 14.79
C GLY A 60 7.77 9.10 16.14
N ALA A 61 6.87 9.03 17.11
CA ALA A 61 7.15 8.34 18.38
C ALA A 61 7.33 6.82 18.19
N TRP A 62 6.71 6.22 17.17
CA TRP A 62 6.90 4.79 16.86
C TRP A 62 8.32 4.52 16.34
N LEU A 63 8.85 5.35 15.44
CA LEU A 63 10.25 5.23 14.99
C LEU A 63 11.24 5.33 16.16
N ARG A 64 10.96 6.23 17.12
CA ARG A 64 11.80 6.40 18.32
C ARG A 64 11.62 5.31 19.37
N SER A 65 10.57 4.49 19.27
CA SER A 65 10.25 3.48 20.30
C SER A 65 11.23 2.31 20.34
N GLY A 66 12.08 2.16 19.31
CA GLY A 66 13.10 1.12 19.23
C GLY A 66 12.57 -0.25 18.79
N PHE A 67 11.29 -0.36 18.41
CA PHE A 67 10.74 -1.53 17.76
C PHE A 67 10.89 -1.43 16.23
N PRO A 68 11.10 -2.55 15.50
CA PRO A 68 11.15 -2.54 14.05
C PRO A 68 9.86 -1.97 13.45
N LEU A 69 10.01 -1.04 12.52
CA LEU A 69 8.93 -0.49 11.71
C LEU A 69 9.33 -0.61 10.25
N TRP A 70 8.52 -1.33 9.48
CA TRP A 70 8.74 -1.54 8.06
C TRP A 70 7.68 -0.84 7.23
N VAL A 71 8.04 -0.51 5.99
CA VAL A 71 7.12 -0.06 4.96
C VAL A 71 7.21 -0.98 3.74
N ALA A 72 6.08 -1.22 3.11
CA ALA A 72 6.00 -1.73 1.76
C ALA A 72 5.94 -0.55 0.78
N GLU A 73 6.92 -0.48 -0.11
CA GLU A 73 7.01 0.52 -1.18
C GLU A 73 6.60 -0.11 -2.51
N ILE A 74 5.67 0.53 -3.22
CA ILE A 74 5.20 0.14 -4.55
C ILE A 74 5.37 1.36 -5.45
N GLU A 75 6.15 1.23 -6.52
CA GLU A 75 6.38 2.32 -7.49
C GLU A 75 6.83 3.64 -6.82
N GLY A 76 7.71 3.55 -5.82
CA GLY A 76 8.23 4.70 -5.07
C GLY A 76 7.30 5.26 -3.99
N HIS A 77 6.13 4.64 -3.76
CA HIS A 77 5.14 5.11 -2.79
C HIS A 77 4.95 4.09 -1.67
N VAL A 78 4.91 4.57 -0.42
CA VAL A 78 4.55 3.74 0.73
C VAL A 78 3.08 3.33 0.60
N ALA A 79 2.85 2.02 0.55
CA ALA A 79 1.55 1.38 0.36
C ALA A 79 1.01 0.70 1.63
N GLY A 80 1.87 0.42 2.61
CA GLY A 80 1.50 -0.23 3.86
C GLY A 80 2.66 -0.37 4.83
#